data_AF-A0AAU3SNG6-F1
#
_entry.id   AF-A0AAU3SNG6-F1
#
_cell.length_a   1.000
_cell.length_b   1.000
_cell.length_c   1.000
_cell.angle_alpha   90.00
_cell.angle_beta   90.00
_cell.angle_gamma   90.00
#
_symmetry.space_group_name_H-M   'P 1'
#
loop_
_entity.id
_entity.type
_entity.pdbx_description
1 polymer ?
#
loop_
_entity_poly.entity_id
_entity_poly.type
_entity_poly.pdbx_seq_one_letter_code
_entity_poly.pdbx_strand_id
1 'polypeptide(L)'
;MTTAVITGTRAGVAPSRRLYPSTTETFYNDLDLVAVEKAMNGETTELTADEKVYAAQLLHQRGHDFTDISRRLRCSRDTVSAWHKDNWVARQRAFLPPPEEDPIDIGAAKHGRSGYTKGCRCRVCRGAASAYSRARRDRLREMRQAA
;
A
#
# COMPACT_ATOMS: atom_id res chain seq x y z
N MET A 1 32.37 23.76 -12.90
CA MET A 1 32.07 24.41 -11.62
C MET A 1 31.17 23.47 -10.83
N THR A 2 31.73 22.79 -9.84
CA THR A 2 31.05 21.69 -9.12
C THR A 2 30.61 22.21 -7.76
N THR A 3 29.30 22.38 -7.57
CA THR A 3 28.71 22.84 -6.31
C THR A 3 28.66 21.67 -5.33
N ALA A 4 29.47 21.73 -4.28
CA ALA A 4 29.40 20.79 -3.16
C ALA A 4 28.22 21.19 -2.25
N VAL A 5 27.20 20.35 -2.17
CA VAL A 5 26.10 20.50 -1.21
C VAL A 5 26.60 20.00 0.15
N ILE A 6 26.96 20.92 1.04
CA ILE A 6 27.34 20.61 2.42
C ILE A 6 26.06 20.40 3.21
N THR A 7 25.74 19.15 3.54
CA THR A 7 24.62 18.81 4.42
C THR A 7 25.04 19.13 5.86
N GLY A 8 24.56 20.25 6.40
CA GLY A 8 24.88 20.67 7.77
C GLY A 8 24.25 19.75 8.82
N THR A 9 25.05 18.97 9.53
CA THR A 9 24.64 18.29 10.77
C THR A 9 24.47 19.34 11.88
N ARG A 10 23.28 19.35 12.51
CA ARG A 10 22.95 20.25 13.63
C ARG A 10 23.91 19.99 14.80
N ALA A 11 24.66 21.02 15.22
CA ALA A 11 25.60 20.90 16.34
C ALA A 11 24.87 20.49 17.63
N GLY A 12 25.36 19.44 18.30
CA GLY A 12 24.83 18.94 19.59
C GLY A 12 24.02 17.64 19.53
N VAL A 13 23.71 17.12 18.34
CA VAL A 13 23.11 15.79 18.21
C VAL A 13 24.25 14.78 18.03
N ALA A 14 24.48 13.92 19.02
CA ALA A 14 25.37 12.77 18.83
C ALA A 14 24.88 12.01 17.59
N PRO A 15 25.77 11.64 16.64
CA PRO A 15 25.35 10.92 15.45
C PRO A 15 24.58 9.67 15.91
N SER A 16 23.33 9.53 15.48
CA SER A 16 22.55 8.34 15.80
C SER A 16 23.33 7.14 15.33
N ARG A 17 23.55 6.16 16.21
CA ARG A 17 24.27 4.93 15.86
C ARG A 17 23.65 4.34 14.59
N ARG A 18 24.43 4.29 13.52
CA ARG A 18 23.95 3.82 12.22
C ARG A 18 23.52 2.36 12.36
N LEU A 19 22.32 2.06 11.86
CA LEU A 19 21.75 0.73 11.87
C LEU A 19 22.15 0.02 10.57
N TYR A 20 22.78 -1.15 10.71
CA TYR A 20 23.23 -1.96 9.58
C TYR A 20 22.35 -3.22 9.47
N PRO A 21 21.68 -3.47 8.32
CA PRO A 21 20.95 -4.71 8.09
C PRO A 21 21.90 -5.90 7.91
N SER A 22 23.00 -5.68 7.19
CA SER A 22 24.16 -6.56 7.10
C SER A 22 25.42 -5.69 7.04
N THR A 23 26.55 -6.21 7.52
CA THR A 23 27.85 -5.51 7.45
C THR A 23 28.71 -6.01 6.30
N THR A 24 28.28 -7.06 5.61
CA THR A 24 29.08 -7.76 4.58
C THR A 24 28.34 -7.94 3.26
N GLU A 25 27.01 -7.97 3.28
CA GLU A 25 26.19 -8.21 2.10
C GLU A 25 25.47 -6.93 1.66
N THR A 26 25.40 -6.72 0.36
CA THR A 26 24.63 -5.63 -0.26
C THR A 26 23.30 -6.11 -0.83
N PHE A 27 23.12 -7.42 -1.02
CA PHE A 27 21.89 -8.05 -1.50
C PHE A 27 21.58 -9.34 -0.74
N TYR A 28 20.30 -9.62 -0.50
CA TYR A 28 19.82 -10.89 0.06
C TYR A 28 18.42 -11.21 -0.44
N ASN A 29 18.22 -12.34 -1.12
CA ASN A 29 16.92 -12.77 -1.70
C ASN A 29 16.20 -11.64 -2.45
N ASP A 30 16.88 -11.04 -3.43
CA ASP A 30 16.39 -9.89 -4.24
C ASP A 30 16.14 -8.58 -3.48
N LEU A 31 16.48 -8.49 -2.19
CA LEU A 31 16.42 -7.26 -1.42
C LEU A 31 17.71 -6.46 -1.57
N ASP A 32 17.61 -5.16 -1.88
CA ASP A 32 18.73 -4.23 -1.79
C ASP A 32 18.97 -3.83 -0.32
N LEU A 33 20.00 -4.43 0.30
CA LEU A 33 20.33 -4.17 1.70
C LEU A 33 20.90 -2.77 1.92
N VAL A 34 21.46 -2.14 0.89
CA VAL A 34 21.95 -0.75 0.97
C VAL A 34 20.77 0.22 1.01
N ALA A 35 19.73 -0.03 0.20
CA ALA A 35 18.48 0.72 0.29
C ALA A 35 17.83 0.53 1.67
N VAL A 36 17.74 -0.71 2.16
CA VAL A 36 17.24 -1.01 3.51
C VAL A 36 18.03 -0.26 4.59
N GLU A 37 19.36 -0.25 4.52
CA GLU A 37 20.22 0.50 5.46
C GLU A 37 19.88 1.98 5.47
N LYS A 38 19.84 2.61 4.29
CA LYS A 38 19.51 4.02 4.14
C LYS A 38 18.16 4.35 4.76
N ALA A 39 17.14 3.55 4.42
CA ALA A 39 15.79 3.71 4.95
C ALA A 39 15.72 3.58 6.47
N MET A 40 16.40 2.56 7.02
CA MET A 40 16.50 2.34 8.45
C MET A 40 17.13 3.51 9.19
N ASN A 41 18.03 4.26 8.55
CA ASN A 41 18.68 5.44 9.11
C ASN A 41 17.93 6.75 8.81
N GLY A 42 16.74 6.67 8.22
CA GLY A 42 15.89 7.82 7.91
C GLY A 42 16.29 8.57 6.62
N GLU A 43 17.20 8.01 5.83
CA GLU A 43 17.56 8.56 4.53
C GLU A 43 16.46 8.26 3.50
N THR A 44 16.29 9.17 2.54
CA THR A 44 15.38 8.99 1.40
C THR A 44 15.92 7.97 0.42
N THR A 45 15.16 6.90 0.20
CA THR A 45 15.46 5.91 -0.85
C THR A 45 14.17 5.27 -1.34
N GLU A 46 14.22 4.76 -2.57
CA GLU A 46 13.13 3.96 -3.12
C GLU A 46 13.27 2.54 -2.58
N LEU A 47 12.17 2.00 -2.05
CA LEU A 47 12.13 0.66 -1.50
C LEU A 47 10.98 -0.11 -2.12
N THR A 48 11.23 -1.37 -2.46
CA THR A 48 10.19 -2.34 -2.79
C THR A 48 9.31 -2.62 -1.58
N ALA A 49 8.17 -3.30 -1.81
CA ALA A 49 7.28 -3.68 -0.70
C ALA A 49 7.99 -4.63 0.28
N ASP A 50 8.75 -5.59 -0.26
CA ASP A 50 9.46 -6.60 0.52
C ASP A 50 10.62 -5.99 1.32
N GLU A 51 11.36 -5.04 0.73
CA GLU A 51 12.41 -4.27 1.44
C GLU A 51 11.84 -3.45 2.60
N LYS A 52 10.66 -2.83 2.43
CA LYS A 52 10.00 -2.11 3.52
C LYS A 52 9.61 -3.04 4.66
N VAL A 53 9.09 -4.22 4.34
CA VAL A 53 8.69 -5.18 5.37
C VAL A 53 9.90 -5.73 6.11
N TYR A 54 10.98 -6.06 5.40
CA TYR A 54 12.24 -6.48 5.98
C TYR A 54 12.86 -5.39 6.88
N ALA A 55 12.91 -4.14 6.41
CA ALA A 55 13.38 -3.01 7.19
C ALA A 55 12.52 -2.79 8.46
N ALA A 56 11.19 -2.91 8.35
CA ALA A 56 10.27 -2.78 9.47
C ALA A 56 10.50 -3.86 10.53
N GLN A 57 10.68 -5.11 10.10
CA GLN A 57 10.98 -6.24 10.97
C GLN A 57 12.29 -6.01 11.74
N LEU A 58 13.35 -5.60 11.04
CA LEU A 58 14.66 -5.32 11.64
C LEU A 58 14.62 -4.15 12.64
N LEU A 59 13.85 -3.11 12.36
CA LEU A 59 13.66 -2.00 13.30
C LEU A 59 12.84 -2.42 14.52
N HIS A 60 11.80 -3.23 14.33
CA HIS A 60 10.98 -3.73 15.43
C HIS A 60 11.78 -4.66 16.37
N GLN A 61 12.59 -5.57 15.81
CA GLN A 61 13.50 -6.43 16.57
C GLN A 61 14.51 -5.61 17.40
N ARG A 62 14.84 -4.39 16.95
CA ARG A 62 15.71 -3.44 17.65
C ARG A 62 14.97 -2.53 18.64
N GLY A 63 13.68 -2.78 18.88
CA GLY A 63 12.87 -2.07 19.87
C GLY A 63 12.29 -0.74 19.39
N HIS A 64 12.34 -0.43 18.09
CA HIS A 64 11.67 0.75 17.57
C HIS A 64 10.14 0.58 17.59
N ASP A 65 9.44 1.63 17.99
CA ASP A 65 7.98 1.65 17.95
C ASP A 65 7.45 1.77 16.50
N PHE A 66 6.18 1.40 16.28
CA PHE A 66 5.58 1.45 14.95
C PHE A 66 5.47 2.86 14.37
N THR A 67 5.44 3.89 15.20
CA THR A 67 5.41 5.29 14.77
C THR A 67 6.76 5.69 14.18
N ASP A 68 7.87 5.38 14.86
CA ASP A 68 9.23 5.60 14.38
C ASP A 68 9.52 4.81 13.11
N ILE A 69 9.12 3.53 13.08
CA ILE A 69 9.22 2.68 11.88
C ILE A 69 8.46 3.30 10.71
N SER A 70 7.20 3.68 10.92
CA SER A 70 6.37 4.27 9.86
C SER A 70 6.97 5.57 9.30
N ARG A 71 7.60 6.38 10.16
CA ARG A 71 8.26 7.64 9.78
C ARG A 71 9.50 7.39 8.92
N ARG A 72 10.36 6.44 9.32
CA ARG A 72 11.58 6.06 8.59
C ARG A 72 11.24 5.46 7.21
N LEU A 73 10.25 4.58 7.16
CA LEU A 73 9.86 3.86 5.93
C LEU A 73 8.83 4.58 5.06
N ARG A 74 8.39 5.78 5.48
CA ARG A 74 7.42 6.61 4.75
C ARG A 74 6.13 5.86 4.40
N CYS A 75 5.61 5.10 5.36
CA CYS A 75 4.35 4.37 5.24
C CYS A 75 3.44 4.69 6.43
N SER A 76 2.19 4.23 6.42
CA SER A 76 1.28 4.46 7.55
C SER A 76 1.59 3.51 8.71
N ARG A 77 1.37 3.96 9.94
CA ARG A 77 1.47 3.12 11.15
C ARG A 77 0.59 1.86 11.04
N ASP A 78 -0.60 2.00 10.45
CA ASP A 78 -1.53 0.89 10.26
C ASP A 78 -0.98 -0.16 9.29
N THR A 79 -0.20 0.26 8.28
CA THR A 79 0.49 -0.64 7.37
C THR A 79 1.53 -1.48 8.12
N VAL A 80 2.35 -0.84 8.97
CA VAL A 80 3.35 -1.55 9.80
C VAL A 80 2.66 -2.50 10.78
N SER A 81 1.56 -2.06 11.40
CA SER A 81 0.78 -2.91 12.31
C SER A 81 0.17 -4.12 11.58
N ALA A 82 -0.28 -3.95 10.33
CA ALA A 82 -0.78 -5.03 9.50
C ALA A 82 0.33 -6.04 9.17
N TRP A 83 1.51 -5.58 8.76
CA TRP A 83 2.67 -6.47 8.51
C TRP A 83 3.05 -7.25 9.77
N HIS A 84 3.10 -6.60 10.93
CA HIS A 84 3.39 -7.30 12.20
C HIS A 84 2.35 -8.39 12.50
N LYS A 85 1.05 -8.10 12.31
CA LYS A 85 -0.02 -9.09 12.50
C LYS A 85 0.07 -10.26 11.52
N ASP A 86 0.52 -9.99 10.30
CA ASP A 86 0.69 -10.96 9.23
C ASP A 86 2.10 -11.60 9.23
N ASN A 87 2.79 -11.63 10.37
CA ASN A 87 4.14 -12.23 10.54
C ASN A 87 5.21 -11.69 9.56
N TRP A 88 5.19 -10.38 9.30
CA TRP A 88 6.14 -9.70 8.40
C TRP A 88 6.06 -10.20 6.95
N VAL A 89 4.86 -10.54 6.50
CA VAL A 89 4.60 -10.78 5.09
C VAL A 89 4.20 -9.46 4.44
N ALA A 90 4.91 -9.08 3.37
CA ALA A 90 4.44 -8.04 2.50
C ALA A 90 3.09 -8.50 1.92
N ARG A 91 2.00 -7.83 2.30
CA ARG A 91 0.82 -7.87 1.45
C ARG A 91 1.22 -7.19 0.16
N GLN A 92 1.61 -8.00 -0.82
CA GLN A 92 1.42 -7.62 -2.19
C GLN A 92 -0.07 -7.25 -2.24
N ARG A 93 -0.37 -5.95 -2.29
CA ARG A 93 -1.62 -5.50 -2.90
C ARG A 93 -1.45 -5.92 -4.33
N ALA A 94 -1.70 -7.21 -4.56
CA ALA A 94 -1.76 -7.79 -5.85
C ALA A 94 -2.77 -6.91 -6.55
N PHE A 95 -2.29 -6.14 -7.51
CA PHE A 95 -3.09 -5.61 -8.59
C PHE A 95 -3.59 -6.78 -9.47
N LEU A 96 -3.73 -7.98 -8.90
CA LEU A 96 -4.56 -9.00 -9.47
C LEU A 96 -5.99 -8.48 -9.27
N PRO A 97 -6.75 -8.28 -10.35
CA PRO A 97 -8.19 -8.10 -10.19
C PRO A 97 -8.70 -9.26 -9.33
N PRO A 98 -9.64 -9.01 -8.40
CA PRO A 98 -10.20 -10.09 -7.61
C PRO A 98 -10.63 -11.19 -8.58
N PRO A 99 -10.40 -12.48 -8.22
CA PRO A 99 -10.78 -13.60 -9.05
C PRO A 99 -12.22 -13.35 -9.51
N GLU A 100 -12.45 -13.53 -10.80
CA GLU A 100 -13.75 -13.26 -11.40
C GLU A 100 -14.76 -14.19 -10.73
N GLU A 101 -15.44 -13.68 -9.69
CA GLU A 101 -16.43 -14.44 -8.95
C GLU A 101 -17.48 -14.92 -9.95
N ASP A 102 -17.63 -16.24 -10.08
CA ASP A 102 -18.66 -16.85 -10.90
C ASP A 102 -20.02 -16.19 -10.58
N PRO A 103 -20.87 -15.94 -11.60
CA PRO A 103 -22.20 -15.41 -11.35
C PRO A 103 -22.91 -16.27 -10.32
N ILE A 104 -23.28 -15.68 -9.17
CA ILE A 104 -24.05 -16.36 -8.13
C ILE A 104 -25.25 -17.02 -8.81
N ASP A 105 -25.33 -18.35 -8.70
CA ASP A 105 -26.46 -19.13 -9.20
C ASP A 105 -27.72 -18.74 -8.41
N ILE A 106 -28.57 -17.95 -9.04
CA ILE A 106 -29.88 -17.55 -8.52
C ILE A 106 -30.99 -18.49 -9.02
N GLY A 107 -30.64 -19.67 -9.53
CA GLY A 107 -31.54 -20.61 -10.19
C GLY A 107 -32.13 -20.04 -11.49
N ALA A 108 -33.36 -20.42 -11.84
CA ALA A 108 -34.07 -19.94 -13.03
C ALA A 108 -34.49 -18.45 -13.00
N ALA A 109 -34.05 -17.69 -11.99
CA ALA A 109 -34.36 -16.27 -11.88
C ALA A 109 -33.55 -15.45 -12.88
N LYS A 110 -34.18 -14.42 -13.47
CA LYS A 110 -33.49 -13.50 -14.37
C LYS A 110 -32.64 -12.51 -13.57
N HIS A 111 -31.34 -12.49 -13.85
CA HIS A 111 -30.42 -11.46 -13.37
C HIS A 111 -30.95 -10.07 -13.73
N GLY A 112 -30.94 -9.14 -12.78
CA GLY A 112 -31.29 -7.74 -13.02
C GLY A 112 -32.78 -7.38 -13.01
N ARG A 113 -33.71 -8.32 -12.76
CA ARG A 113 -35.15 -8.00 -12.66
C ARG A 113 -35.59 -7.80 -11.19
N SER A 114 -35.48 -6.55 -10.73
CA SER A 114 -36.22 -5.92 -9.62
C SER A 114 -35.99 -6.42 -8.17
N GLY A 115 -35.55 -5.51 -7.30
CA GLY A 115 -35.82 -5.53 -5.86
C GLY A 115 -34.79 -6.24 -4.97
N TYR A 116 -34.38 -5.55 -3.91
CA TYR A 116 -33.39 -5.94 -2.88
C TYR A 116 -33.72 -7.24 -2.09
N THR A 117 -34.76 -7.97 -2.47
CA THR A 117 -35.24 -9.17 -1.76
C THR A 117 -34.97 -10.49 -2.50
N LYS A 118 -34.58 -10.47 -3.78
CA LYS A 118 -34.12 -11.67 -4.53
C LYS A 118 -32.95 -11.42 -5.51
N GLY A 119 -32.27 -10.27 -5.40
CA GLY A 119 -31.32 -9.79 -6.41
C GLY A 119 -29.93 -10.43 -6.35
N CYS A 120 -29.50 -11.05 -7.46
CA CYS A 120 -28.10 -11.45 -7.65
C CYS A 120 -27.17 -10.25 -7.45
N ARG A 121 -26.12 -10.45 -6.64
CA ARG A 121 -25.07 -9.44 -6.35
C ARG A 121 -23.78 -9.66 -7.13
N CYS A 122 -23.82 -10.51 -8.16
CA CYS A 122 -22.66 -10.80 -9.00
C CYS A 122 -22.10 -9.55 -9.68
N ARG A 123 -20.86 -9.66 -10.15
CA ARG A 123 -20.12 -8.58 -10.80
C ARG A 123 -20.89 -7.94 -11.96
N VAL A 124 -21.56 -8.75 -12.78
CA VAL A 124 -22.35 -8.29 -13.94
C VAL A 124 -23.51 -7.40 -13.50
N CYS A 125 -24.32 -7.84 -12.55
CA CYS A 125 -25.45 -7.06 -12.03
C CYS A 125 -24.99 -5.78 -11.33
N ARG A 126 -23.89 -5.86 -10.57
CA ARG A 126 -23.30 -4.69 -9.89
C ARG A 126 -22.73 -3.67 -10.89
N GLY A 127 -22.07 -4.15 -11.94
CA GLY A 127 -21.54 -3.34 -13.04
C GLY A 127 -22.65 -2.62 -13.80
N ALA A 128 -23.70 -3.35 -14.20
CA ALA A 128 -24.86 -2.79 -14.89
C ALA A 128 -25.58 -1.72 -14.03
N ALA A 129 -25.80 -1.98 -12.74
CA ALA A 129 -26.40 -1.01 -11.83
C ALA A 129 -25.54 0.26 -11.69
N SER A 130 -24.22 0.08 -11.54
CA SER A 130 -23.26 1.19 -11.45
C SER A 130 -23.24 2.03 -12.72
N ALA A 131 -23.25 1.40 -13.90
CA ALA A 131 -23.30 2.07 -15.19
C ALA A 131 -24.61 2.86 -15.35
N TYR A 132 -25.75 2.27 -14.99
CA TYR A 132 -27.04 2.96 -15.00
C TYR A 132 -27.05 4.19 -14.06
N SER A 133 -26.51 4.06 -12.84
CA SER A 133 -26.40 5.18 -11.89
C SER A 133 -25.46 6.29 -12.39
N ARG A 134 -24.38 5.95 -13.11
CA ARG A 134 -23.51 6.93 -13.78
C ARG A 134 -24.27 7.67 -14.88
N ALA A 135 -24.85 6.93 -15.83
CA ALA A 135 -25.64 7.50 -16.93
C ALA A 135 -26.82 8.37 -16.45
N ARG A 136 -27.46 8.02 -15.32
CA ARG A 136 -28.48 8.87 -14.70
C ARG A 136 -27.89 10.18 -14.15
N ARG A 137 -26.74 10.12 -13.47
CA ARG A 137 -26.08 11.32 -12.95
C ARG A 137 -25.59 12.23 -14.07
N ASP A 138 -25.08 11.66 -15.15
CA ASP A 138 -24.58 12.42 -16.30
C ASP A 138 -25.73 13.15 -16.99
N ARG A 139 -26.86 12.46 -17.26
CA ARG A 139 -28.09 13.10 -17.75
C ARG A 139 -28.58 14.24 -16.85
N LEU A 140 -28.56 14.04 -15.52
CA LEU A 140 -28.95 15.10 -14.58
C LEU A 140 -27.98 16.30 -14.58
N ARG A 141 -26.70 16.08 -14.88
CA ARG A 141 -25.71 17.15 -15.03
C ARG A 141 -25.92 17.91 -16.32
N GLU A 142 -26.13 17.21 -17.43
CA GLU A 142 -26.46 17.80 -18.73
C GLU A 142 -27.72 18.67 -18.65
N MET A 143 -28.78 18.17 -18.01
CA MET A 143 -30.01 18.94 -17.79
C MET A 143 -29.79 20.20 -16.93
N ARG A 144 -28.84 20.18 -15.99
CA ARG A 144 -28.51 21.34 -15.15
C ARG A 144 -27.63 22.36 -15.87
N GLN A 145 -26.84 21.94 -16.86
CA GLN A 145 -26.00 22.84 -17.65
C GLN A 145 -26.77 23.48 -18.80
N ALA A 146 -27.89 22.87 -19.22
CA ALA A 146 -28.78 23.37 -20.26
C ALA A 146 -29.90 24.30 -19.76
N ALA A 147 -29.94 24.59 -18.46
CA ALA A 147 -30.91 25.48 -17.79
C ALA A 147 -30.21 26.74 -17.28
#